data_AF-A0A501QC66-F1
#
_entry.id   AF-A0A501QC66-F1
#
_cell.length_a   1.000
_cell.length_b   1.000
_cell.length_c   1.000
_cell.angle_alpha   90.00
_cell.angle_beta   90.00
_cell.angle_gamma   90.00
#
_symmetry.space_group_name_H-M   'P 1'
#
loop_
_entity.id
_entity.type
_entity.pdbx_description
1 polymer ?
#
loop_
_entity_poly.entity_id
_entity_poly.type
_entity_poly.pdbx_seq_one_letter_code
_entity_poly.pdbx_strand_id
1 'polypeptide(L)'
;MEQYDIQSELLKNHWNVMGTTYLSAKKKNVDDGNNDAVLEFLHEEWERIYPEFVLNPVKNEVIERFYFAQTKGFEKEKQLNGEVTAFRVYYYLCQYFSLKIEPNVITDYNPENYPQYDIHFSDTNRLLFDLFSELWDEINRDNESDFYSFEEFDLEEFYETEVDLLQLFLAECWNETKAKTHSTAIAILSEATAVGDDYFLDEKRILSDSEAEILNRQ
;
A
#
# COMPACT_ATOMS: atom_id res chain seq x y z
N MET A 1 -19.60 -29.40 -6.98
CA MET A 1 -18.81 -28.60 -6.02
C MET A 1 -18.86 -29.34 -4.71
N GLU A 2 -17.72 -29.78 -4.20
CA GLU A 2 -17.64 -30.19 -2.79
C GLU A 2 -18.13 -29.02 -1.92
N GLN A 3 -19.08 -29.29 -1.03
CA GLN A 3 -19.49 -28.32 -0.02
C GLN A 3 -18.41 -28.36 1.07
N TYR A 4 -17.48 -27.41 1.01
CA TYR A 4 -16.57 -27.16 2.14
C TYR A 4 -17.36 -26.45 3.24
N ASP A 5 -17.30 -26.98 4.46
CA ASP A 5 -17.99 -26.43 5.63
C ASP A 5 -17.21 -25.26 6.24
N ILE A 6 -17.08 -24.17 5.46
CA ILE A 6 -16.48 -22.91 5.92
C ILE A 6 -17.41 -22.33 6.98
N GLN A 7 -16.88 -21.94 8.14
CA GLN A 7 -17.71 -21.31 9.19
C GLN A 7 -17.72 -19.78 9.05
N SER A 8 -16.60 -19.19 8.63
CA SER A 8 -16.43 -17.75 8.45
C SER A 8 -17.39 -17.17 7.43
N GLU A 9 -18.31 -16.32 7.89
CA GLU A 9 -19.21 -15.57 7.03
C GLU A 9 -18.46 -14.54 6.17
N LEU A 10 -17.32 -14.02 6.66
CA LEU A 10 -16.50 -13.06 5.92
C LEU A 10 -15.94 -13.71 4.63
N LEU A 11 -15.36 -14.90 4.75
CA LEU A 11 -14.85 -15.67 3.61
C LEU A 11 -15.96 -16.08 2.65
N LYS A 12 -17.14 -16.48 3.16
CA LYS A 12 -18.30 -16.80 2.31
C LYS A 12 -18.72 -15.61 1.46
N ASN A 13 -18.76 -14.42 2.06
CA ASN A 13 -19.15 -13.19 1.36
C ASN A 13 -18.13 -12.75 0.30
N HIS A 14 -16.86 -13.18 0.42
CA HIS A 14 -15.77 -12.84 -0.50
C HIS A 14 -15.18 -14.06 -1.21
N TRP A 15 -15.99 -15.11 -1.39
CA TRP A 15 -15.53 -16.39 -1.94
C TRP A 15 -15.00 -16.29 -3.38
N ASN A 16 -15.49 -15.31 -4.15
CA ASN A 16 -14.99 -15.03 -5.49
C ASN A 16 -13.52 -14.54 -5.51
N VAL A 17 -13.05 -14.00 -4.39
CA VAL A 17 -11.67 -13.53 -4.22
C VAL A 17 -10.84 -14.63 -3.56
N MET A 18 -11.34 -15.18 -2.43
CA MET A 18 -10.56 -16.06 -1.56
C MET A 18 -10.70 -17.55 -1.85
N GLY A 19 -11.69 -17.97 -2.65
CA GLY A 19 -12.04 -19.38 -2.78
C GLY A 19 -10.93 -20.26 -3.33
N THR A 20 -10.20 -19.77 -4.35
CA THR A 20 -9.06 -20.49 -4.92
C THR A 20 -7.91 -20.60 -3.92
N THR A 21 -7.60 -19.50 -3.22
CA THR A 21 -6.55 -19.44 -2.20
C THR A 21 -6.86 -20.39 -1.04
N TYR A 22 -8.10 -20.37 -0.53
CA TYR A 22 -8.55 -21.27 0.53
C TYR A 22 -8.40 -22.75 0.14
N LEU A 23 -8.90 -23.13 -1.03
CA LEU A 23 -8.84 -24.53 -1.48
C LEU A 23 -7.40 -25.01 -1.66
N SER A 24 -6.53 -24.15 -2.18
CA SER A 24 -5.13 -24.45 -2.41
C SER A 24 -4.36 -24.55 -1.09
N ALA A 25 -4.56 -23.61 -0.17
CA ALA A 25 -3.94 -23.60 1.14
C ALA A 25 -4.42 -24.77 2.01
N LYS A 26 -5.72 -25.12 1.97
CA LYS A 26 -6.26 -26.30 2.66
C LYS A 26 -5.64 -27.60 2.15
N LYS A 27 -5.48 -27.72 0.83
CA LYS A 27 -4.77 -28.87 0.25
C LYS A 27 -3.31 -28.90 0.71
N LYS A 28 -2.62 -27.75 0.70
CA LYS A 28 -1.23 -27.63 1.14
C LYS A 28 -1.06 -28.02 2.61
N ASN A 29 -1.98 -27.60 3.48
CA ASN A 29 -2.00 -28.00 4.89
C ASN A 29 -2.11 -29.53 5.06
N VAL A 30 -2.99 -30.18 4.29
CA VAL A 30 -3.17 -31.64 4.31
C VAL A 30 -1.94 -32.38 3.77
N ASP A 31 -1.34 -31.89 2.69
CA ASP A 31 -0.22 -32.54 2.00
C ASP A 31 1.11 -32.38 2.78
N ASP A 32 1.37 -31.19 3.33
CA ASP A 32 2.66 -30.85 3.96
C ASP A 32 2.65 -31.02 5.49
N GLY A 33 1.49 -30.84 6.14
CA GLY A 33 1.35 -30.91 7.60
C GLY A 33 2.25 -29.93 8.36
N ASN A 34 2.78 -28.91 7.69
CA ASN A 34 3.68 -27.91 8.24
C ASN A 34 3.10 -26.49 8.03
N ASN A 35 2.93 -25.77 9.13
CA ASN A 35 2.40 -24.41 9.15
C ASN A 35 3.28 -23.45 8.33
N ASP A 36 4.60 -23.58 8.37
CA ASP A 36 5.51 -22.68 7.64
C ASP A 36 5.28 -22.71 6.13
N ALA A 37 5.03 -23.90 5.57
CA ALA A 37 4.78 -24.07 4.14
C ALA A 37 3.43 -23.47 3.72
N VAL A 38 2.43 -23.51 4.60
CA VAL A 38 1.13 -22.86 4.37
C VAL A 38 1.31 -21.34 4.44
N LEU A 39 2.08 -20.82 5.39
CA LEU A 39 2.33 -19.39 5.54
C LEU A 39 3.09 -18.80 4.35
N GLU A 40 4.15 -19.45 3.89
CA GLU A 40 4.88 -19.05 2.68
C GLU A 40 3.92 -18.95 1.48
N PHE A 41 3.00 -19.91 1.34
CA PHE A 41 1.99 -19.86 0.29
C PHE A 41 0.99 -18.69 0.47
N LEU A 42 0.60 -18.38 1.71
CA LEU A 42 -0.29 -17.25 1.96
C LEU A 42 0.41 -15.91 1.68
N HIS A 43 1.70 -15.80 1.96
CA HIS A 43 2.49 -14.62 1.59
C HIS A 43 2.55 -14.44 0.07
N GLU A 44 2.83 -15.51 -0.70
CA GLU A 44 2.78 -15.48 -2.16
C GLU A 44 1.40 -15.06 -2.70
N GLU A 45 0.32 -15.56 -2.08
CA GLU A 45 -1.04 -15.21 -2.48
C GLU A 45 -1.41 -13.78 -2.08
N TRP A 46 -0.86 -13.27 -0.98
CA TRP A 46 -0.98 -11.87 -0.60
C TRP A 46 -0.35 -10.96 -1.66
N GLU A 47 0.90 -11.22 -2.03
CA GLU A 47 1.62 -10.51 -3.10
C GLU A 47 0.81 -10.46 -4.40
N ARG A 48 0.15 -11.57 -4.74
CA ARG A 48 -0.66 -11.68 -5.95
C ARG A 48 -1.97 -10.91 -5.86
N ILE A 49 -2.66 -10.95 -4.72
CA ILE A 49 -4.00 -10.36 -4.56
C ILE A 49 -3.93 -8.86 -4.29
N TYR A 50 -2.93 -8.41 -3.53
CA TYR A 50 -2.83 -7.04 -3.04
C TYR A 50 -2.90 -5.97 -4.16
N PRO A 51 -2.19 -6.08 -5.29
CA PRO A 51 -2.28 -5.07 -6.35
C PRO A 51 -3.69 -4.95 -6.94
N GLU A 52 -4.37 -6.07 -7.17
CA GLU A 52 -5.70 -6.09 -7.77
C GLU A 52 -6.80 -5.67 -6.79
N PHE A 53 -6.66 -6.05 -5.52
CA PHE A 53 -7.69 -5.83 -4.51
C PHE A 53 -7.56 -4.47 -3.81
N VAL A 54 -6.33 -3.98 -3.59
CA VAL A 54 -6.07 -2.75 -2.83
C VAL A 54 -5.65 -1.59 -3.75
N LEU A 55 -4.67 -1.79 -4.63
CA LEU A 55 -4.05 -0.70 -5.39
C LEU A 55 -4.82 -0.30 -6.66
N ASN A 56 -5.26 -1.27 -7.45
CA ASN A 56 -5.97 -1.02 -8.71
C ASN A 56 -7.29 -0.25 -8.54
N PRO A 57 -8.13 -0.53 -7.53
CA PRO A 57 -9.37 0.22 -7.31
C PRO A 57 -9.15 1.72 -7.13
N VAL A 58 -7.96 2.11 -6.66
CA VAL A 58 -7.64 3.48 -6.29
C VAL A 58 -6.75 4.21 -7.29
N LYS A 59 -6.24 3.49 -8.30
CA LYS A 59 -5.31 3.98 -9.31
C LYS A 59 -5.74 5.28 -9.98
N ASN A 60 -7.01 5.36 -10.41
CA ASN A 60 -7.50 6.54 -11.12
C ASN A 60 -7.48 7.79 -10.23
N GLU A 61 -7.87 7.65 -8.97
CA GLU A 61 -7.87 8.75 -8.02
C GLU A 61 -6.43 9.24 -7.76
N VAL A 62 -5.48 8.32 -7.55
CA VAL A 62 -4.05 8.66 -7.40
C VAL A 62 -3.52 9.39 -8.63
N ILE A 63 -3.80 8.88 -9.83
CA ILE A 63 -3.39 9.52 -11.10
C ILE A 63 -3.98 10.92 -11.23
N GLU A 64 -5.26 11.11 -10.91
CA GLU A 64 -5.89 12.43 -10.97
C GLU A 64 -5.24 13.43 -10.02
N ARG A 65 -4.87 13.00 -8.80
CA ARG A 65 -4.17 13.86 -7.84
C ARG A 65 -2.76 14.20 -8.27
N PHE A 66 -1.98 13.24 -8.75
CA PHE A 66 -0.64 13.51 -9.29
C PHE A 66 -0.69 14.40 -10.53
N TYR A 67 -1.65 14.18 -11.43
CA TYR A 67 -1.86 15.07 -12.58
C TYR A 67 -2.16 16.51 -12.12
N PHE A 68 -3.03 16.67 -11.12
CA PHE A 68 -3.37 17.97 -10.57
C PHE A 68 -2.15 18.68 -9.96
N ALA A 69 -1.35 17.96 -9.16
CA ALA A 69 -0.11 18.48 -8.58
C ALA A 69 0.88 18.91 -9.66
N GLN A 70 1.05 18.12 -10.72
CA GLN A 70 2.02 18.38 -11.79
C GLN A 70 1.60 19.47 -12.80
N THR A 71 0.34 19.91 -12.81
CA THR A 71 -0.21 20.87 -13.82
C THR A 71 -0.46 22.28 -13.28
N LYS A 72 0.26 22.65 -12.22
CA LYS A 72 0.06 23.88 -11.46
C LYS A 72 -1.34 24.02 -10.85
N GLY A 73 -2.06 22.91 -10.70
CA GLY A 73 -3.40 22.90 -10.08
C GLY A 73 -3.31 23.32 -8.62
N PHE A 74 -2.30 22.78 -7.94
CA PHE A 74 -2.00 23.01 -6.54
C PHE A 74 -1.82 24.49 -6.19
N GLU A 75 -1.01 25.21 -6.97
CA GLU A 75 -0.72 26.63 -6.78
C GLU A 75 -1.93 27.50 -7.07
N LYS A 76 -2.75 27.13 -8.06
CA LYS A 76 -3.98 27.86 -8.40
C LYS A 76 -5.04 27.74 -7.31
N GLU A 77 -5.24 26.55 -6.76
CA GLU A 77 -6.27 26.33 -5.73
C GLU A 77 -6.02 27.19 -4.48
N LYS A 78 -4.75 27.38 -4.10
CA LYS A 78 -4.39 28.12 -2.88
C LYS A 78 -3.60 29.39 -3.10
N GLN A 79 -3.65 29.92 -4.32
CA GLN A 79 -3.14 31.25 -4.67
C GLN A 79 -1.66 31.43 -4.28
N LEU A 80 -0.86 30.39 -4.47
CA LEU A 80 0.56 30.42 -4.12
C LEU A 80 1.31 31.34 -5.10
N ASN A 81 2.22 32.16 -4.56
CA ASN A 81 3.07 33.05 -5.35
C ASN A 81 4.36 32.32 -5.76
N GLY A 82 4.28 31.44 -6.76
CA GLY A 82 5.43 30.69 -7.25
C GLY A 82 5.03 29.42 -8.00
N GLU A 83 6.04 28.71 -8.50
CA GLU A 83 5.89 27.37 -9.07
C GLU A 83 6.47 26.36 -8.08
N VAL A 84 5.70 25.30 -7.77
CA VAL A 84 6.16 24.20 -6.94
C VAL A 84 6.87 23.18 -7.82
N THR A 85 8.15 22.94 -7.55
CA THR A 85 8.98 22.02 -8.34
C THR A 85 9.29 20.71 -7.64
N ALA A 86 8.99 20.60 -6.35
CA ALA A 86 9.21 19.40 -5.56
C ALA A 86 8.00 19.13 -4.65
N PHE A 87 7.64 17.85 -4.52
CA PHE A 87 6.53 17.40 -3.69
C PHE A 87 7.01 16.33 -2.71
N ARG A 88 6.40 16.33 -1.52
CA ARG A 88 6.45 15.22 -0.58
C ARG A 88 5.12 14.49 -0.58
N VAL A 89 5.18 13.18 -0.74
CA VAL A 89 4.05 12.27 -0.70
C VAL A 89 4.22 11.44 0.56
N TYR A 90 3.32 11.60 1.52
CA TYR A 90 3.29 10.73 2.69
C TYR A 90 2.29 9.61 2.48
N TYR A 91 2.61 8.44 3.00
CA TYR A 91 1.65 7.35 3.12
C TYR A 91 1.54 6.89 4.57
N TYR A 92 0.38 6.32 4.90
CA TYR A 92 0.15 5.61 6.15
C TYR A 92 -0.27 4.18 5.81
N LEU A 93 0.36 3.21 6.48
CA LEU A 93 0.00 1.79 6.45
C LEU A 93 -0.19 1.32 7.91
N CYS A 94 -1.31 1.68 8.51
CA CYS A 94 -1.77 1.12 9.79
C CYS A 94 -3.19 0.62 9.59
N GLN A 95 -3.37 -0.50 8.87
CA GLN A 95 -4.67 -1.06 8.46
C GLN A 95 -5.47 -0.22 7.45
N TYR A 96 -5.08 1.04 7.25
CA TYR A 96 -5.67 1.95 6.28
C TYR A 96 -4.61 2.41 5.31
N PHE A 97 -4.90 2.31 4.01
CA PHE A 97 -4.10 2.98 3.00
C PHE A 97 -4.58 4.43 2.90
N SER A 98 -3.69 5.38 3.17
CA SER A 98 -3.96 6.78 2.87
C SER A 98 -2.72 7.49 2.33
N LEU A 99 -2.95 8.49 1.49
CA LEU A 99 -1.90 9.30 0.89
C LEU A 99 -2.12 10.77 1.23
N LYS A 100 -1.03 11.47 1.48
CA LYS A 100 -1.00 12.92 1.64
C LYS A 100 0.03 13.50 0.68
N ILE A 101 -0.34 14.50 -0.11
CA ILE A 101 0.58 15.18 -1.04
C ILE A 101 0.73 16.65 -0.63
N GLU A 102 1.97 17.12 -0.49
CA GLU A 102 2.28 18.51 -0.18
C GLU A 102 3.55 19.01 -0.90
N PRO A 103 3.77 20.33 -1.03
CA PRO A 103 4.99 20.87 -1.60
C PRO A 103 6.16 20.62 -0.66
N ASN A 104 7.32 20.29 -1.22
CA ASN A 104 8.55 20.20 -0.47
C ASN A 104 9.16 21.61 -0.38
N VAL A 105 8.75 22.42 0.62
CA VAL A 105 9.28 23.78 0.83
C VAL A 105 9.69 23.96 2.29
N ILE A 106 10.98 24.20 2.54
CA ILE A 106 11.56 24.25 3.89
C ILE A 106 11.37 25.59 4.61
N THR A 107 11.12 26.70 3.92
CA THR A 107 11.11 28.03 4.57
C THR A 107 9.69 28.57 4.76
N ASP A 108 9.33 28.85 6.01
CA ASP A 108 8.00 29.33 6.46
C ASP A 108 6.84 28.34 6.26
N TYR A 109 7.11 27.04 6.39
CA TYR A 109 6.06 26.00 6.38
C TYR A 109 5.12 26.16 7.58
N ASN A 110 3.96 26.75 7.34
CA ASN A 110 2.76 26.53 8.14
C ASN A 110 1.89 25.52 7.38
N PRO A 111 1.62 24.32 7.92
CA PRO A 111 0.76 23.33 7.27
C PRO A 111 -0.65 23.86 6.97
N GLU A 112 -1.10 24.93 7.62
CA GLU A 112 -2.36 25.62 7.30
C GLU A 112 -2.29 26.43 5.99
N ASN A 113 -1.10 26.82 5.55
CA ASN A 113 -0.87 27.64 4.35
C ASN A 113 -0.67 26.80 3.07
N TYR A 114 -0.41 25.49 3.21
CA TYR A 114 -0.19 24.59 2.08
C TYR A 114 -1.32 23.56 1.96
N PRO A 115 -1.88 23.34 0.75
CA PRO A 115 -2.87 22.29 0.55
C PRO A 115 -2.35 20.93 0.99
N GLN A 116 -3.23 20.16 1.61
CA GLN A 116 -3.02 18.75 1.87
C GLN A 116 -4.11 18.01 1.12
N TYR A 117 -3.73 17.02 0.33
CA TYR A 117 -4.68 16.13 -0.33
C TYR A 117 -4.62 14.78 0.34
N ASP A 118 -5.55 14.56 1.25
CA ASP A 118 -5.75 13.26 1.87
C ASP A 118 -6.58 12.39 0.93
N ILE A 119 -5.98 11.29 0.50
CA ILE A 119 -6.70 10.23 -0.21
C ILE A 119 -6.97 9.14 0.82
N HIS A 120 -8.20 9.07 1.31
CA HIS A 120 -8.66 8.02 2.20
C HIS A 120 -9.27 6.91 1.36
N PHE A 121 -8.55 5.80 1.23
CA PHE A 121 -9.11 4.63 0.60
C PHE A 121 -10.02 3.90 1.58
N SER A 122 -10.98 3.15 1.05
CA SER A 122 -11.83 2.29 1.87
C SER A 122 -10.98 1.37 2.75
N ASP A 123 -11.63 0.74 3.73
CA ASP A 123 -11.04 -0.24 4.64
C ASP A 123 -10.63 -1.55 3.90
N THR A 124 -10.23 -1.46 2.62
CA THR A 124 -9.92 -2.57 1.73
C THR A 124 -8.61 -3.25 2.08
N ASN A 125 -7.60 -2.50 2.54
CA ASN A 125 -6.36 -3.11 3.04
C ASN A 125 -6.67 -3.95 4.30
N ARG A 126 -7.35 -3.35 5.28
CA ARG A 126 -7.86 -4.08 6.44
C ARG A 126 -8.74 -5.26 6.07
N LEU A 127 -9.65 -5.10 5.11
CA LEU A 127 -10.51 -6.20 4.68
C LEU A 127 -9.67 -7.36 4.11
N LEU A 128 -8.63 -7.07 3.34
CA LEU A 128 -7.72 -8.10 2.86
C LEU A 128 -6.99 -8.78 4.03
N PHE A 129 -6.51 -8.01 4.99
CA PHE A 129 -5.92 -8.53 6.23
C PHE A 129 -6.89 -9.46 6.98
N ASP A 130 -8.12 -8.99 7.24
CA ASP A 130 -9.16 -9.75 7.93
C ASP A 130 -9.51 -11.04 7.16
N LEU A 131 -9.53 -10.99 5.81
CA LEU A 131 -9.76 -12.16 4.98
C LEU A 131 -8.64 -13.20 5.10
N PHE A 132 -7.38 -12.78 5.14
CA PHE A 132 -6.25 -13.70 5.31
C PHE A 132 -6.18 -14.28 6.73
N SER A 133 -6.48 -13.47 7.74
CA SER A 133 -6.59 -13.94 9.12
C SER A 133 -7.67 -15.01 9.26
N GLU A 134 -8.88 -14.76 8.75
CA GLU A 134 -9.98 -15.73 8.78
C GLU A 134 -9.66 -17.00 7.97
N LEU A 135 -8.94 -16.84 6.85
CA LEU A 135 -8.50 -17.97 6.04
C LEU A 135 -7.52 -18.85 6.83
N TRP A 136 -6.57 -18.25 7.53
CA TRP A 136 -5.63 -18.97 8.40
C TRP A 136 -6.35 -19.74 9.50
N ASP A 137 -7.29 -19.10 10.19
CA ASP A 137 -8.05 -19.71 11.28
C ASP A 137 -8.91 -20.89 10.80
N GLU A 138 -9.53 -20.77 9.63
CA GLU A 138 -10.31 -21.85 9.03
C GLU A 138 -9.46 -23.04 8.59
N ILE A 139 -8.22 -22.80 8.15
CA ILE A 139 -7.31 -23.86 7.72
C ILE A 139 -6.77 -24.63 8.92
N ASN A 140 -6.46 -23.93 10.02
CA ASN A 140 -5.84 -24.53 11.19
C ASN A 140 -6.83 -25.03 12.24
N ARG A 141 -8.13 -24.78 12.07
CA ARG A 141 -9.17 -25.24 13.00
C ARG A 141 -9.10 -26.74 13.33
N ASP A 142 -8.70 -27.56 12.36
CA ASP A 142 -8.64 -29.02 12.50
C ASP A 142 -7.27 -29.52 13.01
N ASN A 143 -6.27 -28.64 13.16
CA ASN A 143 -4.93 -28.98 13.63
C ASN A 143 -4.85 -28.84 15.16
N GLU A 144 -4.58 -29.94 15.87
CA GLU A 144 -4.50 -29.98 17.35
C GLU A 144 -3.22 -29.35 17.94
N SER A 145 -2.27 -28.90 17.11
CA SER A 145 -1.00 -28.33 17.55
C SER A 145 -1.12 -26.84 17.92
N ASP A 146 -0.45 -26.44 19.00
CA ASP A 146 -0.41 -25.10 19.59
C ASP A 146 -0.75 -23.94 18.63
N PHE A 147 -1.85 -23.25 18.96
CA PHE A 147 -2.44 -22.13 18.23
C PHE A 147 -1.46 -20.98 18.12
N TYR A 148 -0.92 -20.74 16.93
CA TYR A 148 -0.41 -19.42 16.56
C TYR A 148 -1.51 -18.68 15.81
N SER A 149 -1.92 -17.53 16.34
CA SER A 149 -2.86 -16.65 15.64
C SER A 149 -2.19 -16.02 14.43
N PHE A 150 -2.98 -15.55 13.45
CA PHE A 150 -2.41 -14.83 12.31
C PHE A 150 -1.61 -13.58 12.72
N GLU A 151 -2.01 -12.96 13.84
CA GLU A 151 -1.35 -11.79 14.43
C GLU A 151 -0.04 -12.11 15.15
N GLU A 152 0.21 -13.39 15.50
CA GLU A 152 1.44 -13.85 16.12
C GLU A 152 2.53 -14.21 15.09
N PHE A 153 2.24 -14.07 13.79
CA PHE A 153 3.24 -14.20 12.73
C PHE A 153 4.11 -12.95 12.61
N ASP A 154 5.23 -13.13 11.91
CA ASP A 154 6.10 -12.04 11.53
C ASP A 154 5.40 -11.17 10.46
N LEU A 155 4.54 -10.26 10.93
CA LEU A 155 3.85 -9.28 10.09
C LEU A 155 4.83 -8.33 9.38
N GLU A 156 6.12 -8.34 9.76
CA GLU A 156 7.17 -7.57 9.12
C GLU A 156 7.29 -7.94 7.63
N GLU A 157 7.27 -9.23 7.27
CA GLU A 157 7.40 -9.67 5.88
C GLU A 157 6.20 -9.24 5.01
N PHE A 158 4.98 -9.30 5.55
CA PHE A 158 3.78 -8.83 4.85
C PHE A 158 3.82 -7.31 4.70
N TYR A 159 4.23 -6.60 5.74
CA TYR A 159 4.35 -5.16 5.74
C TYR A 159 5.41 -4.66 4.75
N GLU A 160 6.60 -5.27 4.73
CA GLU A 160 7.66 -4.95 3.77
C GLU A 160 7.18 -5.14 2.33
N THR A 161 6.51 -6.27 2.05
CA THR A 161 5.88 -6.53 0.76
C THR A 161 4.84 -5.45 0.40
N GLU A 162 3.96 -5.06 1.34
CA GLU A 162 2.97 -4.00 1.12
C GLU A 162 3.63 -2.67 0.75
N VAL A 163 4.71 -2.31 1.47
CA VAL A 163 5.50 -1.10 1.25
C VAL A 163 6.11 -1.13 -0.15
N ASP A 164 6.77 -2.22 -0.54
CA ASP A 164 7.43 -2.35 -1.86
C ASP A 164 6.42 -2.24 -3.01
N LEU A 165 5.30 -2.96 -2.90
CA LEU A 165 4.21 -2.90 -3.90
C LEU A 165 3.64 -1.48 -4.00
N LEU A 166 3.44 -0.82 -2.87
CA LEU A 166 2.93 0.55 -2.83
C LEU A 166 3.92 1.55 -3.45
N GLN A 167 5.20 1.49 -3.10
CA GLN A 167 6.24 2.35 -3.63
C GLN A 167 6.29 2.27 -5.17
N LEU A 168 6.32 1.05 -5.70
CA LEU A 168 6.33 0.81 -7.14
C LEU A 168 5.06 1.35 -7.81
N PHE A 169 3.89 1.08 -7.25
CA PHE A 169 2.62 1.55 -7.77
C PHE A 169 2.52 3.08 -7.83
N LEU A 170 2.92 3.77 -6.76
CA LEU A 170 2.90 5.23 -6.72
C LEU A 170 3.90 5.82 -7.70
N ALA A 171 5.07 5.21 -7.84
CA ALA A 171 6.07 5.66 -8.80
C ALA A 171 5.60 5.48 -10.24
N GLU A 172 4.85 4.41 -10.53
CA GLU A 172 4.21 4.21 -11.83
C GLU A 172 3.15 5.27 -12.10
N CYS A 173 2.26 5.56 -11.14
CA CYS A 173 1.25 6.61 -11.28
C CYS A 173 1.88 8.00 -11.48
N TRP A 174 2.95 8.30 -10.73
CA TRP A 174 3.71 9.55 -10.84
C TRP A 174 4.34 9.71 -12.22
N ASN A 175 5.02 8.68 -12.70
CA ASN A 175 5.68 8.72 -14.01
C ASN A 175 4.68 8.70 -15.17
N GLU A 176 3.56 7.99 -15.03
CA GLU A 176 2.47 8.01 -16.02
C GLU A 176 1.91 9.44 -16.19
N THR A 177 1.69 10.14 -15.09
CA THR A 177 1.23 11.54 -15.13
C THR A 177 2.29 12.47 -15.66
N LYS A 178 3.56 12.29 -15.27
CA LYS A 178 4.69 13.10 -15.74
C LYS A 178 4.90 13.01 -17.25
N ALA A 179 4.72 11.81 -17.81
CA ALA A 179 4.74 11.60 -19.26
C ALA A 179 3.62 12.37 -20.00
N LYS A 180 2.43 12.51 -19.39
CA LYS A 180 1.29 13.24 -19.96
C LYS A 180 1.41 14.76 -19.82
N THR A 181 1.97 15.23 -18.71
CA THR A 181 2.04 16.65 -18.37
C THR A 181 3.32 17.32 -18.87
N HIS A 182 4.35 16.53 -19.18
CA HIS A 182 5.72 17.01 -19.43
C HIS A 182 6.28 17.84 -18.26
N SER A 183 5.80 17.56 -17.04
CA SER A 183 6.25 18.26 -15.85
C SER A 183 7.71 17.93 -15.55
N THR A 184 8.42 18.90 -14.95
CA THR A 184 9.77 18.70 -14.42
C THR A 184 9.77 18.52 -12.91
N ALA A 185 8.59 18.54 -12.28
CA ALA A 185 8.46 18.35 -10.85
C ALA A 185 9.00 16.97 -10.43
N ILE A 186 9.52 16.92 -9.22
CA ILE A 186 10.00 15.70 -8.56
C ILE A 186 9.13 15.35 -7.36
N ALA A 187 9.08 14.08 -6.98
CA ALA A 187 8.35 13.65 -5.78
C ALA A 187 9.12 12.63 -4.94
N ILE A 188 9.13 12.88 -3.63
CA ILE A 188 9.70 12.00 -2.61
C ILE A 188 8.54 11.37 -1.84
N LEU A 189 8.52 10.05 -1.76
CA LEU A 189 7.58 9.28 -0.96
C LEU A 189 8.19 8.98 0.40
N SER A 190 7.42 9.15 1.46
CA SER A 190 7.84 8.94 2.84
C SER A 190 6.72 8.28 3.64
N GLU A 191 7.07 7.37 4.55
CA GLU A 191 6.09 6.91 5.53
C GLU A 191 5.85 8.02 6.57
N ALA A 192 4.59 8.27 6.93
CA ALA A 192 4.26 9.36 7.82
C ALA A 192 4.72 9.18 9.28
N THR A 193 4.96 7.95 9.71
CA THR A 193 5.56 7.64 11.01
C THR A 193 7.08 7.88 11.01
N ALA A 194 7.68 8.12 9.83
CA ALA A 194 9.12 8.23 9.58
C ALA A 194 9.91 7.01 10.06
N VAL A 195 9.30 5.82 10.06
CA VAL A 195 9.98 4.56 10.37
C VAL A 195 10.62 3.98 9.09
N GLY A 196 9.93 4.06 7.94
CA GLY A 196 10.47 3.63 6.66
C GLY A 196 11.40 4.62 5.95
N ASP A 197 12.14 4.10 4.97
CA ASP A 197 13.06 4.86 4.13
C ASP A 197 12.34 5.81 3.16
N ASP A 198 12.99 6.93 2.83
CA ASP A 198 12.53 7.84 1.78
C ASP A 198 12.72 7.23 0.39
N TYR A 199 11.70 7.33 -0.47
CA TYR A 199 11.69 6.72 -1.80
C TYR A 199 11.50 7.76 -2.91
N PHE A 200 12.37 7.74 -3.92
CA PHE A 200 12.32 8.65 -5.05
C PHE A 200 11.41 8.12 -6.15
N LEU A 201 10.22 8.71 -6.27
CA LEU A 201 9.18 8.23 -7.21
C LEU A 201 9.61 8.34 -8.68
N ASP A 202 10.41 9.33 -9.02
CA ASP A 202 10.90 9.53 -10.39
C ASP A 202 11.84 8.41 -10.85
N GLU A 203 12.72 7.94 -9.96
CA GLU A 203 13.76 6.95 -10.28
C GLU A 203 13.45 5.53 -9.80
N LYS A 204 12.32 5.34 -9.09
CA LYS A 204 11.91 4.06 -8.51
C LYS A 204 12.99 3.45 -7.58
N ARG A 205 13.50 4.23 -6.64
CA ARG A 205 14.55 3.77 -5.71
C ARG A 205 14.48 4.42 -4.34
N ILE A 206 15.03 3.74 -3.35
CA ILE A 206 15.30 4.29 -2.03
C ILE A 206 16.38 5.39 -2.12
N LEU A 207 16.19 6.46 -1.34
CA LEU A 207 17.14 7.54 -1.15
C LEU A 207 18.04 7.23 0.04
N SER A 208 19.33 7.52 -0.09
CA SER A 208 20.19 7.61 1.10
C SER A 208 19.84 8.86 1.93
N ASP A 209 20.10 8.84 3.24
CA ASP A 209 19.93 9.99 4.14
C ASP A 209 20.52 11.28 3.56
N SER A 210 21.71 11.17 2.96
CA SER A 210 22.41 12.31 2.37
C SER A 210 21.69 12.89 1.15
N GLU A 211 21.05 12.06 0.33
CA GLU A 211 20.26 12.49 -0.82
C GLU A 211 18.93 13.10 -0.39
N ALA A 212 18.26 12.47 0.59
CA ALA A 212 17.04 12.99 1.18
C ALA A 212 17.28 14.40 1.75
N GLU A 213 18.37 14.60 2.50
CA GLU A 213 18.75 15.93 3.00
C GLU A 213 18.97 16.96 1.88
N ILE A 214 19.60 16.57 0.77
CA ILE A 214 19.86 17.47 -0.35
C ILE A 214 18.55 17.86 -1.05
N LEU A 215 17.70 16.88 -1.34
CA LEU A 215 16.43 17.10 -2.03
C LEU A 215 15.44 17.89 -1.17
N ASN A 216 15.51 17.74 0.15
CA ASN A 216 14.72 18.56 1.07
C ASN A 216 15.16 20.03 1.03
N ARG A 217 16.43 20.35 0.73
CA ARG A 217 16.96 21.73 0.68
C ARG A 217 16.67 22.49 -0.63
N GLN A 218 16.05 21.87 -1.62
CA GLN A 218 15.72 22.49 -2.93
C GLN A 218 14.36 23.16 -2.90
#